data_AF-A0A3G2LJD8-F1
#
_entry.id   AF-A0A3G2LJD8-F1
#
_cell.length_a   1.000
_cell.length_b   1.000
_cell.length_c   1.000
_cell.angle_alpha   90.00
_cell.angle_beta   90.00
_cell.angle_gamma   90.00
#
_symmetry.space_group_name_H-M   'P 1'
#
loop_
_entity.id
_entity.type
_entity.pdbx_description
1 polymer ?
#
loop_
_entity_poly.entity_id
_entity_poly.type
_entity_poly.pdbx_seq_one_letter_code
_entity_poly.pdbx_strand_id
1 'polypeptide(L)'
;MLSLFISNMFEVSGLHSKPIFQVQSYSSLNSDSQPDTQINISKDSPRYSFNNKNTFYLNPDYLTGFVDGEGCFSLSIFKKDRSLTGWQVKPIFSISLHNKDIKLLEAIQRTFKTGKIYKHGVDSMQYRVSSLKNLQIITDHFDSYPLISQKRADYLLFKQAIAIIKNKEHLSLKGILKLVGIKASLNWGLSDKFKESFPTAKAVVRPSVRYNTLNVKIKNLNWIRGFIDAEGSFQVITQNNRNVSLRFSLTQHIKDEELLKDITTYLNCGRYYKSPGRDEGQYLVTIFSDINDKLIPFLNEYPLLGIKQYDYLDFAQIAELIKSKAHLTDEGLEKIKLIQSNMNRKRITIEE
;
A
#
# COMPACT_ATOMS: atom_id res chain seq x y z
N MET A 1 -9.90 17.54 -24.32
CA MET A 1 -8.76 18.47 -24.47
C MET A 1 -7.50 17.88 -23.84
N LEU A 2 -7.05 16.73 -24.35
CA LEU A 2 -5.73 16.15 -24.03
C LEU A 2 -5.19 15.39 -25.27
N SER A 3 -5.63 15.79 -26.47
CA SER A 3 -5.17 15.27 -27.77
C SER A 3 -4.56 16.37 -28.64
N LEU A 4 -4.24 17.53 -28.06
CA LEU A 4 -3.77 18.72 -28.79
C LEU A 4 -2.35 19.16 -28.42
N PHE A 5 -1.64 18.40 -27.58
CA PHE A 5 -0.27 18.72 -27.15
C PHE A 5 0.82 17.78 -27.71
N ILE A 6 0.48 16.85 -28.62
CA ILE A 6 1.46 15.93 -29.24
C ILE A 6 1.67 16.21 -30.75
N SER A 7 1.00 17.20 -31.35
CA SER A 7 1.09 17.46 -32.80
C SER A 7 1.96 18.64 -33.23
N ASN A 8 2.95 19.08 -32.45
CA ASN A 8 3.74 20.25 -32.85
C ASN A 8 5.27 20.09 -32.73
N MET A 9 5.82 18.93 -33.07
CA MET A 9 7.28 18.71 -33.17
C MET A 9 7.71 17.76 -34.30
N PHE A 10 6.90 17.55 -35.35
CA PHE A 10 7.33 16.80 -36.54
C PHE A 10 6.64 17.28 -37.82
N GLU A 11 7.09 18.42 -38.35
CA GLU A 11 7.03 18.73 -39.78
C GLU A 11 8.44 19.09 -40.21
N VAL A 12 9.16 18.13 -40.80
CA VAL A 12 9.99 18.25 -42.01
C VAL A 12 10.55 16.84 -42.31
N SER A 13 10.53 16.49 -43.59
CA SER A 13 10.91 15.21 -44.22
C SER A 13 9.83 14.12 -44.18
N GLY A 14 9.09 14.08 -45.29
CA GLY A 14 8.05 13.10 -45.53
C GLY A 14 8.62 11.72 -45.84
N LEU A 15 7.98 10.72 -45.25
CA LEU A 15 7.88 9.35 -45.76
C LEU A 15 6.61 8.76 -45.13
N HIS A 16 5.55 8.72 -45.94
CA HIS A 16 4.27 8.14 -45.56
C HIS A 16 4.36 6.61 -45.51
N SER A 17 4.29 6.03 -44.32
CA SER A 17 3.68 4.71 -44.13
C SER A 17 3.00 4.64 -42.77
N LYS A 18 1.67 4.54 -42.77
CA LYS A 18 0.87 4.23 -41.58
C LYS A 18 0.82 2.71 -41.43
N PRO A 19 1.26 2.09 -40.32
CA PRO A 19 0.85 0.73 -40.01
C PRO A 19 -0.59 0.76 -39.47
N ILE A 20 -1.51 0.16 -40.22
CA ILE A 20 -2.88 -0.12 -39.80
C ILE A 20 -2.82 -1.32 -38.86
N PHE A 21 -2.99 -1.11 -37.54
CA PHE A 21 -3.28 -2.21 -36.63
C PHE A 21 -4.80 -2.44 -36.61
N GLN A 22 -5.23 -3.43 -37.41
CA GLN A 22 -6.55 -4.06 -37.28
C GLN A 22 -6.55 -4.94 -36.02
N VAL A 23 -7.38 -4.59 -35.04
CA VAL A 23 -7.73 -5.49 -33.94
C VAL A 23 -8.74 -6.50 -34.50
N GLN A 24 -8.29 -7.73 -34.78
CA GLN A 24 -9.19 -8.84 -35.09
C GLN A 24 -9.86 -9.33 -33.80
N SER A 25 -11.18 -9.17 -33.72
CA SER A 25 -12.02 -9.86 -32.75
C SER A 25 -12.28 -11.29 -33.24
N TYR A 26 -11.66 -12.28 -32.61
CA TYR A 26 -11.99 -13.68 -32.82
C TYR A 26 -13.26 -14.04 -32.04
N SER A 27 -14.33 -14.30 -32.78
CA SER A 27 -15.45 -15.13 -32.32
C SER A 27 -15.12 -16.58 -32.70
N SER A 28 -15.36 -17.52 -31.80
CA SER A 28 -15.27 -18.95 -32.12
C SER A 28 -16.48 -19.69 -31.61
N LEU A 29 -16.96 -20.57 -32.49
CA LEU A 29 -18.10 -21.46 -32.40
C LEU A 29 -17.78 -22.70 -31.55
N ASN A 30 -18.84 -23.28 -30.98
CA ASN A 30 -18.84 -24.53 -30.21
C ASN A 30 -18.49 -25.77 -31.05
N SER A 31 -17.81 -26.74 -30.43
CA SER A 31 -18.09 -28.18 -30.59
C SER A 31 -17.56 -28.97 -29.36
N ASP A 32 -18.29 -30.03 -29.01
CA ASP A 32 -18.29 -30.77 -27.74
C ASP A 32 -17.07 -31.66 -27.43
N SER A 33 -16.69 -31.78 -26.14
CA SER A 33 -16.59 -33.05 -25.36
C SER A 33 -15.69 -32.96 -24.09
N GLN A 34 -16.32 -33.12 -22.91
CA GLN A 34 -15.80 -33.55 -21.57
C GLN A 34 -14.75 -32.71 -20.79
N PRO A 35 -14.66 -32.87 -19.45
CA PRO A 35 -15.69 -32.75 -18.42
C PRO A 35 -15.46 -31.51 -17.54
N ASP A 36 -16.56 -30.98 -17.01
CA ASP A 36 -16.66 -29.69 -16.32
C ASP A 36 -15.71 -29.52 -15.11
N THR A 37 -14.77 -28.58 -15.27
CA THR A 37 -14.36 -27.67 -14.19
C THR A 37 -14.34 -26.26 -14.76
N GLN A 38 -15.54 -25.72 -15.03
CA GLN A 38 -15.70 -24.29 -15.29
C GLN A 38 -15.37 -23.53 -14.01
N ILE A 39 -14.13 -23.03 -13.93
CA ILE A 39 -13.78 -21.95 -13.01
C ILE A 39 -14.58 -20.74 -13.48
N ASN A 40 -15.61 -20.41 -12.72
CA ASN A 40 -16.50 -19.29 -12.93
C ASN A 40 -15.70 -18.00 -12.72
N ILE A 41 -15.06 -17.48 -13.78
CA ILE A 41 -14.39 -16.17 -13.76
C ILE A 41 -15.49 -15.11 -13.70
N SER A 42 -15.91 -14.72 -12.50
CA SER A 42 -16.92 -13.69 -12.31
C SER A 42 -16.47 -12.61 -11.31
N LYS A 43 -16.42 -11.36 -11.81
CA LYS A 43 -16.51 -10.07 -11.10
C LYS A 43 -15.31 -9.49 -10.30
N ASP A 44 -14.11 -10.04 -10.38
CA ASP A 44 -12.94 -9.49 -9.66
C ASP A 44 -12.18 -8.33 -10.34
N SER A 45 -12.86 -7.47 -11.10
CA SER A 45 -12.24 -6.22 -11.58
C SER A 45 -12.58 -5.06 -10.65
N PRO A 46 -11.65 -4.55 -9.82
CA PRO A 46 -11.83 -3.24 -9.24
C PRO A 46 -11.56 -2.18 -10.32
N ARG A 47 -12.64 -1.61 -10.85
CA ARG A 47 -12.60 -0.49 -11.78
C ARG A 47 -11.97 0.73 -11.10
N TYR A 48 -10.72 1.02 -11.41
CA TYR A 48 -10.18 2.37 -11.34
C TYR A 48 -9.81 2.78 -12.77
N SER A 49 -10.49 3.79 -13.30
CA SER A 49 -10.23 4.41 -14.60
C SER A 49 -10.17 5.91 -14.37
N PHE A 50 -9.12 6.56 -14.88
CA PHE A 50 -8.91 8.01 -14.77
C PHE A 50 -9.90 8.86 -15.61
N ASN A 51 -11.01 8.27 -16.08
CA ASN A 51 -11.99 8.97 -16.92
C ASN A 51 -13.07 9.68 -16.09
N ASN A 52 -12.70 10.77 -15.39
CA ASN A 52 -13.51 11.94 -14.97
C ASN A 52 -15.03 11.80 -14.62
N LYS A 53 -15.53 10.60 -14.31
CA LYS A 53 -16.88 10.32 -13.82
C LYS A 53 -16.75 9.80 -12.40
N ASN A 54 -17.04 10.68 -11.44
CA ASN A 54 -16.89 10.55 -9.99
C ASN A 54 -17.65 9.35 -9.35
N THR A 55 -17.21 8.11 -9.58
CA THR A 55 -17.75 6.93 -8.88
C THR A 55 -16.68 5.84 -8.67
N PHE A 56 -15.80 5.95 -7.67
CA PHE A 56 -14.75 4.91 -7.49
C PHE A 56 -14.50 4.53 -6.02
N TYR A 57 -14.85 3.28 -5.68
CA TYR A 57 -14.48 2.59 -4.44
C TYR A 57 -13.21 1.78 -4.69
N LEU A 58 -12.29 1.75 -3.73
CA LEU A 58 -11.07 0.95 -3.82
C LEU A 58 -11.38 -0.55 -3.67
N ASN A 59 -10.59 -1.40 -4.33
CA ASN A 59 -10.64 -2.84 -4.08
C ASN A 59 -10.38 -3.11 -2.58
N PRO A 60 -11.17 -3.98 -1.93
CA PRO A 60 -11.02 -4.20 -0.49
C PRO A 60 -9.68 -4.87 -0.12
N ASP A 61 -9.13 -5.73 -0.97
CA ASP A 61 -7.82 -6.34 -0.75
C ASP A 61 -6.68 -5.34 -1.00
N TYR A 62 -6.80 -4.47 -2.01
CA TYR A 62 -5.87 -3.34 -2.18
C TYR A 62 -5.85 -2.46 -0.93
N LEU A 63 -7.03 -2.08 -0.43
CA LEU A 63 -7.13 -1.25 0.76
C LEU A 63 -6.52 -1.93 1.98
N THR A 64 -6.67 -3.24 2.08
CA THR A 64 -6.07 -4.06 3.15
C THR A 64 -4.55 -4.10 3.04
N GLY A 65 -4.00 -4.35 1.84
CA GLY A 65 -2.56 -4.34 1.60
C GLY A 65 -1.93 -2.97 1.83
N PHE A 66 -2.61 -1.90 1.41
CA PHE A 66 -2.17 -0.54 1.67
C PHE A 66 -2.12 -0.23 3.18
N VAL A 67 -3.15 -0.68 3.93
CA VAL A 67 -3.21 -0.51 5.39
C VAL A 67 -2.20 -1.39 6.12
N ASP A 68 -1.84 -2.56 5.58
CA ASP A 68 -0.73 -3.38 6.11
C ASP A 68 0.62 -2.64 6.07
N GLY A 69 0.82 -1.70 5.13
CA GLY A 69 1.93 -0.75 5.15
C GLY A 69 1.64 0.48 6.02
N GLU A 70 0.80 1.39 5.51
CA GLU A 70 0.64 2.77 6.01
C GLU A 70 -0.41 2.95 7.13
N GLY A 71 -1.16 1.90 7.44
CA GLY A 71 -2.21 1.95 8.44
C GLY A 71 -1.72 2.02 9.88
N CYS A 72 -2.48 2.69 10.74
CA CYS A 72 -2.24 2.72 12.18
C CYS A 72 -3.52 2.54 12.99
N PHE A 73 -3.51 1.55 13.89
CA PHE A 73 -4.53 1.35 14.90
C PHE A 73 -3.98 1.78 16.25
N SER A 74 -4.61 2.75 16.90
CA SER A 74 -4.07 3.35 18.13
C SER A 74 -5.13 3.52 19.20
N LEU A 75 -4.66 3.55 20.45
CA LEU A 75 -5.46 3.79 21.63
C LEU A 75 -4.84 4.95 22.43
N SER A 76 -5.50 6.10 22.41
CA SER A 76 -5.12 7.25 23.24
C SER A 76 -5.84 7.18 24.58
N ILE A 77 -5.10 7.37 25.67
CA ILE A 77 -5.63 7.47 27.03
C ILE A 77 -5.01 8.73 27.63
N PHE A 78 -5.82 9.69 28.08
CA PHE A 78 -5.35 10.98 28.58
C PHE A 78 -6.23 11.49 29.72
N LYS A 79 -5.65 12.32 30.60
CA LYS A 79 -6.36 12.88 31.75
C LYS A 79 -7.52 13.76 31.29
N LYS A 80 -8.64 13.67 32.01
CA LYS A 80 -9.81 14.51 31.82
C LYS A 80 -10.49 14.73 33.16
N ASP A 81 -10.25 15.91 33.74
CA ASP A 81 -10.61 16.27 35.11
C ASP A 81 -12.12 16.22 35.41
N ARG A 82 -12.97 16.20 34.37
CA ARG A 82 -14.43 16.12 34.48
C ARG A 82 -15.02 14.72 34.20
N SER A 83 -14.18 13.70 34.08
CA SER A 83 -14.64 12.32 33.87
C SER A 83 -14.67 11.55 35.19
N LEU A 84 -15.61 10.60 35.33
CA LEU A 84 -15.78 9.79 36.56
C LEU A 84 -14.49 9.08 37.00
N THR A 85 -13.66 8.69 36.04
CA THR A 85 -12.39 7.99 36.28
C THR A 85 -11.18 8.92 36.30
N GLY A 86 -11.35 10.20 35.94
CA GLY A 86 -10.24 11.13 35.65
C GLY A 86 -9.55 10.88 34.29
N TRP A 87 -10.01 9.92 33.49
CA TRP A 87 -9.41 9.54 32.21
C TRP A 87 -10.42 9.51 31.06
N GLN A 88 -9.97 9.93 29.88
CA GLN A 88 -10.67 9.72 28.62
C GLN A 88 -9.87 8.74 27.75
N VAL A 89 -10.59 7.81 27.12
CA VAL A 89 -10.04 6.84 26.17
C VAL A 89 -10.59 7.14 24.77
N LYS A 90 -9.71 7.12 23.76
CA LYS A 90 -10.06 7.38 22.37
C LYS A 90 -9.34 6.38 21.44
N PRO A 91 -10.04 5.35 20.92
CA PRO A 91 -9.53 4.52 19.84
C PRO A 91 -9.53 5.33 18.54
N ILE A 92 -8.46 5.21 17.76
CA ILE A 92 -8.28 5.91 16.50
C ILE A 92 -7.69 4.95 15.47
N PHE A 93 -8.34 4.86 14.31
CA PHE A 93 -7.73 4.35 13.08
C PHE A 93 -7.27 5.54 12.23
N SER A 94 -6.07 5.46 11.67
CA SER A 94 -5.54 6.53 10.82
C SER A 94 -4.59 6.02 9.76
N ILE A 95 -4.49 6.78 8.67
CA ILE A 95 -3.50 6.64 7.59
C ILE A 95 -2.93 8.04 7.36
N SER A 96 -1.61 8.19 7.43
CA SER A 96 -0.94 9.48 7.23
C SER A 96 -0.06 9.39 6.00
N LEU A 97 -0.27 10.24 5.00
CA LEU A 97 0.51 10.27 3.76
C LEU A 97 1.03 11.69 3.50
N HIS A 98 2.00 11.81 2.58
CA HIS A 98 2.40 13.11 2.06
C HIS A 98 1.21 13.79 1.35
N ASN A 99 1.16 15.13 1.32
CA ASN A 99 0.08 15.88 0.67
C ASN A 99 -0.10 15.56 -0.82
N LYS A 100 0.95 15.07 -1.50
CA LYS A 100 0.93 14.60 -2.89
C LYS A 100 -0.04 13.43 -3.11
N ASP A 101 -0.33 12.66 -2.06
CA ASP A 101 -1.25 11.52 -2.07
C ASP A 101 -2.63 11.86 -1.49
N ILE A 102 -3.00 13.15 -1.40
CA ILE A 102 -4.32 13.53 -0.86
C ILE A 102 -5.48 12.88 -1.62
N LYS A 103 -5.34 12.70 -2.95
CA LYS A 103 -6.36 12.03 -3.77
C LYS A 103 -6.54 10.55 -3.41
N LEU A 104 -5.47 9.88 -2.98
CA LEU A 104 -5.55 8.52 -2.46
C LEU A 104 -6.27 8.51 -1.10
N LEU A 105 -5.99 9.46 -0.20
CA LEU A 105 -6.73 9.60 1.06
C LEU A 105 -8.22 9.89 0.83
N GLU A 106 -8.57 10.75 -0.12
CA GLU A 106 -9.97 11.02 -0.53
C GLU A 106 -10.66 9.75 -1.05
N ALA A 107 -9.94 8.92 -1.85
CA ALA A 107 -10.46 7.63 -2.31
C ALA A 107 -10.69 6.64 -1.17
N ILE A 108 -9.77 6.58 -0.20
CA ILE A 108 -9.92 5.76 1.01
C ILE A 108 -11.13 6.23 1.84
N GLN A 109 -11.26 7.54 2.06
CA GLN A 109 -12.40 8.12 2.79
C GLN A 109 -13.74 7.79 2.11
N ARG A 110 -13.83 7.96 0.79
CA ARG A 110 -15.01 7.58 0.00
C ARG A 110 -15.29 6.09 0.12
N THR A 111 -14.25 5.26 0.11
CA THR A 111 -14.39 3.79 0.17
C THR A 111 -14.97 3.33 1.50
N PHE A 112 -14.41 3.79 2.61
CA PHE A 112 -14.96 3.51 3.94
C PHE A 112 -16.27 4.26 4.23
N LYS A 113 -16.66 5.23 3.39
CA LYS A 113 -17.83 6.11 3.59
C LYS A 113 -17.85 6.80 4.96
N THR A 114 -16.67 6.98 5.55
CA THR A 114 -16.52 7.51 6.89
C THR A 114 -15.13 8.08 7.11
N GLY A 115 -14.92 8.73 8.25
CA GLY A 115 -13.67 9.39 8.60
C GLY A 115 -13.55 10.79 8.02
N LYS A 116 -12.47 11.47 8.40
CA LYS A 116 -12.17 12.84 7.98
C LYS A 116 -10.68 12.95 7.68
N ILE A 117 -10.32 13.81 6.74
CA ILE A 117 -8.94 14.10 6.37
C ILE A 117 -8.53 15.43 7.02
N TYR A 118 -7.35 15.46 7.62
CA TYR A 118 -6.80 16.60 8.34
C TYR A 118 -5.37 16.88 7.91
N LYS A 119 -4.94 18.14 7.98
CA LYS A 119 -3.51 18.47 7.93
C LYS A 119 -2.81 17.89 9.18
N HIS A 120 -1.69 17.22 8.99
CA HIS A 120 -0.95 16.53 10.04
C HIS A 120 0.57 16.73 9.85
N GLY A 121 1.02 17.96 10.11
CA GLY A 121 2.40 18.40 9.84
C GLY A 121 2.47 19.41 8.70
N VAL A 122 3.68 19.67 8.22
CA VAL A 122 3.93 20.63 7.13
C VAL A 122 3.41 20.05 5.81
N ASP A 123 3.94 18.88 5.42
CA ASP A 123 3.69 18.25 4.12
C ASP A 123 2.88 16.94 4.22
N SER A 124 2.24 16.69 5.37
CA SER A 124 1.52 15.44 5.62
C SER A 124 0.03 15.68 5.89
N MET A 125 -0.79 14.77 5.36
CA MET A 125 -2.24 14.72 5.51
C MET A 125 -2.60 13.39 6.18
N GLN A 126 -3.59 13.41 7.08
CA GLN A 126 -4.03 12.23 7.81
C GLN A 126 -5.52 11.99 7.60
N TYR A 127 -5.87 10.83 7.05
CA TYR A 127 -7.20 10.25 7.16
C TYR A 127 -7.39 9.66 8.56
N ARG A 128 -8.48 10.00 9.26
CA ARG A 128 -8.71 9.59 10.65
C ARG A 128 -10.16 9.21 10.93
N VAL A 129 -10.35 8.11 11.65
CA VAL A 129 -11.64 7.62 12.16
C VAL A 129 -11.54 7.41 13.67
N SER A 130 -12.47 7.96 14.46
CA SER A 130 -12.40 7.83 15.93
C SER A 130 -13.74 7.74 16.66
N SER A 131 -14.89 7.86 15.99
CA SER A 131 -16.18 7.64 16.64
C SER A 131 -16.50 6.14 16.64
N LEU A 132 -17.12 5.62 17.71
CA LEU A 132 -17.40 4.19 17.83
C LEU A 132 -18.29 3.66 16.70
N LYS A 133 -19.28 4.45 16.27
CA LYS A 133 -20.13 4.14 15.11
C LYS A 133 -19.30 3.94 13.84
N ASN A 134 -18.38 4.86 13.56
CA ASN A 134 -17.59 4.82 12.34
C ASN A 134 -16.47 3.77 12.41
N LEU A 135 -15.93 3.52 13.61
CA LEU A 135 -14.96 2.46 13.84
C LEU A 135 -15.56 1.07 13.65
N GLN A 136 -16.88 0.89 13.78
CA GLN A 136 -17.53 -0.37 13.40
C GLN A 136 -17.29 -0.69 11.93
N ILE A 137 -17.44 0.29 11.02
CA ILE A 137 -17.20 0.12 9.59
C ILE A 137 -15.75 -0.32 9.32
N ILE A 138 -14.80 0.27 10.05
CA ILE A 138 -13.38 -0.10 9.96
C ILE A 138 -13.16 -1.53 10.44
N THR A 139 -13.75 -1.93 11.57
CA THR A 139 -13.60 -3.29 12.08
C THR A 139 -14.26 -4.32 11.17
N ASP A 140 -15.44 -4.02 10.61
CA ASP A 140 -16.17 -4.92 9.70
C ASP A 140 -15.37 -5.20 8.42
N HIS A 141 -14.70 -4.17 7.89
CA HIS A 141 -13.78 -4.32 6.76
C HIS A 141 -12.66 -5.30 7.10
N PHE A 142 -11.90 -5.08 8.17
CA PHE A 142 -10.75 -5.92 8.52
C PHE A 142 -11.11 -7.28 9.12
N ASP A 143 -12.38 -7.50 9.49
CA ASP A 143 -12.90 -8.83 9.78
C ASP A 143 -13.15 -9.62 8.49
N SER A 144 -13.63 -8.94 7.44
CA SER A 144 -13.92 -9.54 6.13
C SER A 144 -12.68 -9.68 5.25
N TYR A 145 -11.75 -8.73 5.36
CA TYR A 145 -10.47 -8.65 4.64
C TYR A 145 -9.33 -8.50 5.65
N PRO A 146 -8.89 -9.60 6.29
CA PRO A 146 -7.94 -9.53 7.38
C PRO A 146 -6.55 -9.08 6.92
N LEU A 147 -5.93 -8.22 7.73
CA LEU A 147 -4.51 -7.91 7.64
C LEU A 147 -3.67 -9.17 7.79
N ILE A 148 -2.53 -9.21 7.10
CA ILE A 148 -1.63 -10.37 7.11
C ILE A 148 -0.25 -10.05 7.70
N SER A 149 0.15 -8.78 7.82
CA SER A 149 1.37 -8.41 8.54
C SER A 149 1.19 -8.54 10.07
N GLN A 150 2.28 -8.33 10.82
CA GLN A 150 2.26 -8.22 12.29
C GLN A 150 1.37 -7.07 12.80
N LYS A 151 0.94 -6.14 11.94
CA LYS A 151 -0.07 -5.11 12.26
C LYS A 151 -1.43 -5.71 12.57
N ARG A 152 -1.71 -6.94 12.12
CA ARG A 152 -2.92 -7.69 12.50
C ARG A 152 -3.05 -7.83 14.02
N ALA A 153 -1.95 -8.03 14.76
CA ALA A 153 -1.99 -8.09 16.21
C ALA A 153 -2.42 -6.75 16.84
N ASP A 154 -1.99 -5.63 16.26
CA ASP A 154 -2.42 -4.29 16.69
C ASP A 154 -3.91 -4.08 16.42
N TYR A 155 -4.41 -4.50 15.24
CA TYR A 155 -5.83 -4.50 14.92
C TYR A 155 -6.66 -5.33 15.91
N LEU A 156 -6.20 -6.53 16.28
CA LEU A 156 -6.93 -7.39 17.22
C LEU A 156 -7.00 -6.77 18.63
N LEU A 157 -5.90 -6.20 19.12
CA LEU A 157 -5.87 -5.44 20.38
C LEU A 157 -6.79 -4.20 20.31
N PHE A 158 -6.77 -3.49 19.19
CA PHE A 158 -7.63 -2.34 18.93
C PHE A 158 -9.12 -2.71 18.94
N LYS A 159 -9.50 -3.83 18.30
CA LYS A 159 -10.86 -4.37 18.31
C LYS A 159 -11.31 -4.75 19.72
N GLN A 160 -10.43 -5.37 20.52
CA GLN A 160 -10.70 -5.65 21.94
C GLN A 160 -10.97 -4.37 22.74
N ALA A 161 -10.16 -3.32 22.54
CA ALA A 161 -10.38 -2.02 23.18
C ALA A 161 -11.74 -1.41 22.80
N ILE A 162 -12.12 -1.46 21.52
CA ILE A 162 -13.43 -0.99 21.07
C ILE A 162 -14.57 -1.74 21.78
N ALA A 163 -14.46 -3.06 21.95
CA ALA A 163 -15.49 -3.86 22.63
C ALA A 163 -15.68 -3.42 24.09
N ILE A 164 -14.59 -3.22 24.84
CA ILE A 164 -14.62 -2.72 26.23
C ILE A 164 -15.30 -1.33 26.28
N ILE A 165 -15.02 -0.47 25.29
CA ILE A 165 -15.61 0.87 25.25
C ILE A 165 -17.11 0.81 24.93
N LYS A 166 -17.52 -0.03 23.96
CA LYS A 166 -18.94 -0.24 23.62
C LYS A 166 -19.75 -0.76 24.80
N ASN A 167 -19.17 -1.65 25.60
CA ASN A 167 -19.78 -2.16 26.82
C ASN A 167 -19.76 -1.17 28.00
N LYS A 168 -19.31 0.08 27.77
CA LYS A 168 -19.18 1.14 28.78
C LYS A 168 -18.26 0.79 29.98
N GLU A 169 -17.48 -0.29 29.90
CA GLU A 169 -16.60 -0.72 31.00
C GLU A 169 -15.53 0.33 31.34
N HIS A 170 -15.10 1.11 30.32
CA HIS A 170 -14.15 2.22 30.45
C HIS A 170 -14.59 3.33 31.41
N LEU A 171 -15.84 3.35 31.85
CA LEU A 171 -16.35 4.28 32.87
C LEU A 171 -15.99 3.86 34.31
N SER A 172 -15.31 2.72 34.48
CA SER A 172 -14.79 2.24 35.75
C SER A 172 -13.26 2.19 35.75
N LEU A 173 -12.64 2.33 36.93
CA LEU A 173 -11.19 2.18 37.06
C LEU A 173 -10.70 0.80 36.58
N LYS A 174 -11.47 -0.27 36.86
CA LYS A 174 -11.19 -1.62 36.37
C LYS A 174 -11.15 -1.67 34.84
N GLY A 175 -12.09 -1.03 34.16
CA GLY A 175 -12.10 -0.96 32.70
C GLY A 175 -10.98 -0.10 32.12
N ILE A 176 -10.62 1.00 32.78
CA ILE A 176 -9.43 1.79 32.42
C ILE A 176 -8.16 0.92 32.53
N LEU A 177 -7.98 0.18 33.61
CA LEU A 177 -6.82 -0.71 33.78
C LEU A 177 -6.74 -1.77 32.69
N LYS A 178 -7.88 -2.35 32.26
CA LYS A 178 -7.91 -3.26 31.09
C LYS A 178 -7.41 -2.56 29.81
N LEU A 179 -7.87 -1.34 29.55
CA LEU A 179 -7.49 -0.57 28.37
C LEU A 179 -6.03 -0.12 28.39
N VAL A 180 -5.49 0.19 29.58
CA VAL A 180 -4.06 0.44 29.77
C VAL A 180 -3.24 -0.82 29.49
N GLY A 181 -3.70 -1.99 29.96
CA GLY A 181 -3.07 -3.27 29.65
C GLY A 181 -3.05 -3.59 28.15
N ILE A 182 -4.14 -3.29 27.42
CA ILE A 182 -4.17 -3.39 25.95
C ILE A 182 -3.18 -2.40 25.32
N LYS A 183 -3.21 -1.14 25.74
CA LYS A 183 -2.31 -0.09 25.22
C LYS A 183 -0.84 -0.46 25.41
N ALA A 184 -0.49 -1.13 26.51
CA ALA A 184 0.87 -1.55 26.80
C ALA A 184 1.45 -2.54 25.77
N SER A 185 0.59 -3.27 25.05
CA SER A 185 0.98 -4.26 24.04
C SER A 185 0.69 -3.83 22.60
N LEU A 186 0.10 -2.64 22.44
CA LEU A 186 -0.28 -2.04 21.18
C LEU A 186 0.83 -1.09 20.70
N ASN A 187 1.27 -1.24 19.45
CA ASN A 187 2.35 -0.43 18.87
C ASN A 187 3.59 -0.38 19.79
N TRP A 188 4.02 0.81 20.21
CA TRP A 188 5.18 1.03 21.10
C TRP A 188 4.85 0.95 22.61
N GLY A 189 3.62 0.59 22.98
CA GLY A 189 3.23 0.41 24.37
C GLY A 189 3.01 1.73 25.14
N LEU A 190 3.37 1.72 26.43
CA LEU A 190 3.25 2.86 27.34
C LEU A 190 4.57 3.64 27.41
N SER A 191 4.50 4.98 27.34
CA SER A 191 5.63 5.83 27.71
C SER A 191 5.91 5.76 29.21
N ASP A 192 7.14 6.04 29.64
CA ASP A 192 7.54 5.91 31.05
C ASP A 192 6.71 6.80 31.97
N LYS A 193 6.52 8.08 31.59
CA LYS A 193 5.62 9.02 32.27
C LYS A 193 4.19 8.49 32.42
N PHE A 194 3.72 7.67 31.47
CA PHE A 194 2.38 7.10 31.53
C PHE A 194 2.31 5.87 32.44
N LYS A 195 3.39 5.08 32.55
CA LYS A 195 3.47 3.93 33.48
C LYS A 195 3.29 4.36 34.94
N GLU A 196 3.82 5.53 35.31
CA GLU A 196 3.67 6.12 36.65
C GLU A 196 2.21 6.34 37.05
N SER A 197 1.32 6.61 36.08
CA SER A 197 -0.11 6.81 36.35
C SER A 197 -0.87 5.50 36.59
N PHE A 198 -0.27 4.35 36.24
CA PHE A 198 -0.91 3.03 36.32
C PHE A 198 0.11 1.94 36.71
N PRO A 199 0.75 2.03 37.90
CA PRO A 199 1.84 1.13 38.28
C PRO A 199 1.41 -0.35 38.41
N THR A 200 0.11 -0.60 38.59
CA THR A 200 -0.47 -1.94 38.73
C THR A 200 -0.99 -2.52 37.41
N ALA A 201 -0.95 -1.78 36.31
CA ALA A 201 -1.46 -2.26 35.03
C ALA A 201 -0.55 -3.34 34.45
N LYS A 202 -1.13 -4.51 34.16
CA LYS A 202 -0.44 -5.62 33.49
C LYS A 202 -0.72 -5.57 32.01
N ALA A 203 0.34 -5.68 31.20
CA ALA A 203 0.21 -5.79 29.76
C ALA A 203 -0.60 -7.02 29.36
N VAL A 204 -1.52 -6.86 28.40
CA VAL A 204 -2.25 -7.99 27.81
C VAL A 204 -1.30 -8.76 26.90
N VAL A 205 -1.42 -10.08 26.83
CA VAL A 205 -0.61 -10.88 25.90
C VAL A 205 -0.89 -10.42 24.46
N ARG A 206 0.16 -10.02 23.74
CA ARG A 206 0.03 -9.64 22.33
C ARG A 206 -0.45 -10.86 21.50
N PRO A 207 -1.52 -10.73 20.70
CA PRO A 207 -1.97 -11.83 19.84
C PRO A 207 -0.85 -12.33 18.93
N SER A 208 -0.68 -13.65 18.84
CA SER A 208 0.30 -14.25 17.93
C SER A 208 -0.21 -14.22 16.50
N VAL A 209 0.56 -13.64 15.59
CA VAL A 209 0.31 -13.65 14.14
C VAL A 209 1.32 -14.58 13.50
N ARG A 210 0.91 -15.83 13.27
CA ARG A 210 1.73 -16.84 12.60
C ARG A 210 1.45 -16.81 11.11
N TYR A 211 2.46 -16.40 10.35
CA TYR A 211 2.42 -16.37 8.89
C TYR A 211 2.41 -17.80 8.31
N ASN A 212 2.02 -17.95 7.04
CA ASN A 212 1.85 -19.24 6.35
C ASN A 212 0.75 -20.14 6.93
N THR A 213 -0.29 -19.54 7.50
CA THR A 213 -1.53 -20.23 7.87
C THR A 213 -2.64 -19.93 6.86
N LEU A 214 -3.74 -20.70 6.86
CA LEU A 214 -4.88 -20.49 5.94
C LEU A 214 -5.41 -19.04 5.93
N ASN A 215 -5.25 -18.32 7.03
CA ASN A 215 -5.79 -16.97 7.24
C ASN A 215 -4.74 -15.85 7.31
N VAL A 216 -3.44 -16.19 7.20
CA VAL A 216 -2.32 -15.24 7.25
C VAL A 216 -1.32 -15.63 6.17
N LYS A 217 -1.69 -15.34 4.92
CA LYS A 217 -0.89 -15.53 3.71
C LYS A 217 -1.44 -14.67 2.59
N ILE A 218 -0.66 -14.45 1.54
CA ILE A 218 -1.13 -13.75 0.35
C ILE A 218 -2.18 -14.61 -0.38
N LYS A 219 -3.28 -13.99 -0.82
CA LYS A 219 -4.38 -14.66 -1.52
C LYS A 219 -4.73 -14.05 -2.88
N ASN A 220 -4.30 -12.82 -3.13
CA ASN A 220 -4.60 -12.12 -4.38
C ASN A 220 -3.56 -11.02 -4.66
N LEU A 221 -3.49 -10.64 -5.94
CA LEU A 221 -2.57 -9.63 -6.45
C LEU A 221 -2.96 -8.20 -6.04
N ASN A 222 -4.23 -7.92 -5.76
CA ASN A 222 -4.67 -6.60 -5.30
C ASN A 222 -4.07 -6.23 -3.93
N TRP A 223 -3.96 -7.19 -3.00
CA TRP A 223 -3.27 -6.98 -1.74
C TRP A 223 -1.80 -6.60 -1.97
N ILE A 224 -1.08 -7.34 -2.82
CA ILE A 224 0.32 -7.02 -3.17
C ILE A 224 0.40 -5.61 -3.75
N ARG A 225 -0.45 -5.27 -4.73
CA ARG A 225 -0.51 -3.93 -5.32
C ARG A 225 -0.68 -2.84 -4.26
N GLY A 226 -1.61 -3.01 -3.32
CA GLY A 226 -1.81 -2.06 -2.22
C GLY A 226 -0.58 -1.93 -1.33
N PHE A 227 0.05 -3.05 -1.01
CA PHE A 227 1.28 -3.06 -0.21
C PHE A 227 2.47 -2.43 -0.95
N ILE A 228 2.54 -2.56 -2.28
CA ILE A 228 3.54 -1.86 -3.13
C ILE A 228 3.30 -0.35 -3.13
N ASP A 229 2.05 0.09 -3.23
CA ASP A 229 1.73 1.52 -3.21
C ASP A 229 2.08 2.17 -1.85
N ALA A 230 2.04 1.39 -0.77
CA ALA A 230 2.54 1.78 0.54
C ALA A 230 4.08 1.75 0.61
N GLU A 231 4.69 0.56 0.52
CA GLU A 231 6.08 0.29 0.95
C GLU A 231 7.07 0.15 -0.22
N GLY A 232 6.59 0.21 -1.47
CA GLY A 232 7.38 -0.01 -2.67
C GLY A 232 8.35 1.11 -2.97
N SER A 233 9.50 0.77 -3.57
CA SER A 233 10.48 1.71 -4.09
C SER A 233 10.98 1.28 -5.46
N PHE A 234 10.91 2.18 -6.43
CA PHE A 234 11.42 2.01 -7.80
C PHE A 234 12.71 2.83 -7.95
N GLN A 235 13.82 2.14 -8.16
CA GLN A 235 15.16 2.72 -8.15
C GLN A 235 15.87 2.47 -9.48
N VAL A 236 16.53 3.51 -9.96
CA VAL A 236 17.45 3.47 -11.09
C VAL A 236 18.84 3.72 -10.52
N ILE A 237 19.76 2.80 -10.74
CA ILE A 237 21.13 2.85 -10.24
C ILE A 237 22.05 3.06 -11.44
N THR A 238 22.72 4.20 -11.47
CA THR A 238 23.69 4.56 -12.51
C THR A 238 25.08 4.59 -11.90
N GLN A 239 25.95 3.65 -12.27
CA GLN A 239 27.34 3.56 -11.79
C GLN A 239 28.31 3.96 -12.90
N ASN A 240 29.37 4.69 -12.53
CA ASN A 240 30.42 5.15 -13.44
C ASN A 240 29.89 5.84 -14.72
N ASN A 241 28.71 6.46 -14.64
CA ASN A 241 27.98 7.09 -15.75
C ASN A 241 27.70 6.21 -16.98
N ARG A 242 27.84 4.88 -16.89
CA ARG A 242 27.64 3.95 -18.01
C ARG A 242 26.84 2.70 -17.67
N ASN A 243 26.94 2.23 -16.43
CA ASN A 243 26.22 1.03 -15.99
C ASN A 243 24.89 1.43 -15.38
N VAL A 244 23.79 1.23 -16.14
CA VAL A 244 22.43 1.45 -15.67
C VAL A 244 21.83 0.12 -15.23
N SER A 245 21.28 0.07 -14.02
CA SER A 245 20.52 -1.06 -13.52
C SER A 245 19.26 -0.61 -12.81
N LEU A 246 18.26 -1.48 -12.80
CA LEU A 246 16.98 -1.24 -12.16
C LEU A 246 16.88 -2.07 -10.89
N ARG A 247 16.29 -1.49 -9.86
CA ARG A 247 16.00 -2.15 -8.60
C ARG A 247 14.59 -1.79 -8.14
N PHE A 248 13.78 -2.81 -7.92
CA PHE A 248 12.55 -2.67 -7.16
C PHE A 248 12.74 -3.28 -5.77
N SER A 249 12.17 -2.64 -4.75
CA SER A 249 12.19 -3.18 -3.39
C SER A 249 10.91 -2.91 -2.62
N LEU A 250 10.51 -3.86 -1.78
CA LEU A 250 9.62 -3.65 -0.64
C LEU A 250 10.44 -3.82 0.64
N THR A 251 10.36 -2.84 1.54
CA THR A 251 11.11 -2.85 2.80
C THR A 251 10.13 -2.99 3.96
N GLN A 252 10.46 -3.83 4.94
CA GLN A 252 9.63 -3.98 6.15
C GLN A 252 10.49 -4.39 7.34
N HIS A 253 9.98 -4.20 8.56
CA HIS A 253 10.64 -4.69 9.76
C HIS A 253 10.81 -6.23 9.73
N ILE A 254 11.89 -6.74 10.33
CA ILE A 254 12.24 -8.18 10.33
C ILE A 254 11.15 -9.11 10.91
N LYS A 255 10.20 -8.55 11.66
CA LYS A 255 9.06 -9.29 12.24
C LYS A 255 8.08 -9.82 11.18
N ASP A 256 8.14 -9.24 9.97
CA ASP A 256 7.36 -9.60 8.80
C ASP A 256 8.25 -10.29 7.73
N GLU A 257 9.36 -10.92 8.13
CA GLU A 257 10.25 -11.66 7.22
C GLU A 257 9.50 -12.70 6.38
N GLU A 258 8.64 -13.51 7.01
CA GLU A 258 7.88 -14.54 6.31
C GLU A 258 6.88 -13.96 5.29
N LEU A 259 6.34 -12.76 5.53
CA LEU A 259 5.54 -12.05 4.54
C LEU A 259 6.37 -11.71 3.30
N LEU A 260 7.58 -11.17 3.48
CA LEU A 260 8.45 -10.82 2.35
C LEU A 260 8.92 -12.05 1.56
N LYS A 261 9.14 -13.19 2.24
CA LYS A 261 9.42 -14.48 1.58
C LYS A 261 8.22 -15.01 0.80
N ASP A 262 7.01 -14.87 1.34
CA ASP A 262 5.78 -15.26 0.64
C ASP A 262 5.59 -14.44 -0.64
N ILE A 263 5.87 -13.12 -0.62
CA ILE A 263 5.84 -12.28 -1.83
C ILE A 263 6.79 -12.84 -2.92
N THR A 264 7.99 -13.27 -2.53
CA THR A 264 8.98 -13.86 -3.45
C THR A 264 8.42 -15.12 -4.12
N THR A 265 7.78 -15.98 -3.33
CA THR A 265 7.18 -17.23 -3.80
C THR A 265 5.96 -16.94 -4.69
N TYR A 266 5.09 -16.04 -4.25
CA TYR A 266 3.83 -15.71 -4.91
C TYR A 266 4.02 -15.03 -6.27
N LEU A 267 4.97 -14.09 -6.36
CA LEU A 267 5.30 -13.43 -7.64
C LEU A 267 6.27 -14.26 -8.50
N ASN A 268 6.81 -15.35 -7.95
CA ASN A 268 7.79 -16.21 -8.60
C ASN A 268 8.96 -15.42 -9.22
N CYS A 269 9.43 -14.39 -8.52
CA CYS A 269 10.52 -13.53 -8.95
C CYS A 269 11.17 -12.81 -7.77
N GLY A 270 12.35 -12.24 -7.99
CA GLY A 270 13.07 -11.54 -6.93
C GLY A 270 13.58 -12.46 -5.82
N ARG A 271 13.94 -11.86 -4.69
CA ARG A 271 14.48 -12.56 -3.52
C ARG A 271 14.24 -11.79 -2.23
N TYR A 272 14.19 -12.52 -1.12
CA TYR A 272 14.32 -11.93 0.21
C TYR A 272 15.78 -11.60 0.53
N TYR A 273 16.00 -10.48 1.22
CA TYR A 273 17.29 -10.04 1.73
C TYR A 273 17.13 -9.42 3.12
N LYS A 274 17.86 -9.93 4.11
CA LYS A 274 17.93 -9.32 5.45
C LYS A 274 18.99 -8.23 5.47
N SER A 275 18.62 -7.01 5.88
CA SER A 275 19.56 -5.91 6.01
C SER A 275 20.57 -6.19 7.15
N PRO A 276 21.88 -6.24 6.88
CA PRO A 276 22.88 -6.49 7.92
C PRO A 276 22.85 -5.40 9.00
N GLY A 277 22.83 -5.81 10.27
CA GLY A 277 22.88 -4.89 11.41
C GLY A 277 21.62 -4.04 11.61
N ARG A 278 20.49 -4.37 10.95
CA ARG A 278 19.20 -3.68 11.10
C ARG A 278 18.07 -4.69 11.28
N ASP A 279 17.05 -4.31 12.04
CA ASP A 279 15.80 -5.08 12.17
C ASP A 279 14.87 -4.87 10.97
N GLU A 280 15.42 -5.07 9.77
CA GLU A 280 14.79 -4.76 8.49
C GLU A 280 15.05 -5.90 7.50
N GLY A 281 14.03 -6.27 6.75
CA GLY A 281 14.10 -7.17 5.60
C GLY A 281 13.59 -6.48 4.35
N GLN A 282 14.03 -6.99 3.19
CA GLN A 282 13.65 -6.47 1.89
C GLN A 282 13.26 -7.62 0.95
N TYR A 283 12.17 -7.46 0.23
CA TYR A 283 11.93 -8.16 -1.02
C TYR A 283 12.57 -7.36 -2.16
N LEU A 284 13.43 -7.98 -2.96
CA LEU A 284 14.24 -7.32 -3.97
C LEU A 284 14.06 -7.96 -5.35
N VAL A 285 13.79 -7.14 -6.36
CA VAL A 285 13.85 -7.53 -7.77
C VAL A 285 14.92 -6.70 -8.45
N THR A 286 16.04 -7.33 -8.80
CA THR A 286 17.21 -6.68 -9.44
C THR A 286 17.63 -7.35 -10.74
N ILE A 287 17.13 -8.55 -11.03
CA ILE A 287 17.39 -9.27 -12.28
C ILE A 287 16.52 -8.62 -13.36
N PHE A 288 17.13 -8.15 -14.45
CA PHE A 288 16.41 -7.38 -15.47
C PHE A 288 15.27 -8.18 -16.13
N SER A 289 15.44 -9.48 -16.39
CA SER A 289 14.36 -10.32 -16.92
C SER A 289 13.18 -10.44 -15.96
N ASP A 290 13.42 -10.61 -14.65
CA ASP A 290 12.33 -10.59 -13.66
C ASP A 290 11.60 -9.22 -13.63
N ILE A 291 12.33 -8.13 -13.82
CA ILE A 291 11.73 -6.78 -13.90
C ILE A 291 10.87 -6.66 -15.17
N ASN A 292 11.45 -6.98 -16.33
CA ASN A 292 10.84 -6.79 -17.64
C ASN A 292 9.70 -7.76 -17.92
N ASP A 293 9.86 -9.04 -17.53
CA ASP A 293 8.96 -10.12 -17.94
C ASP A 293 7.91 -10.46 -16.86
N LYS A 294 8.07 -9.95 -15.63
CA LYS A 294 7.16 -10.26 -14.51
C LYS A 294 6.65 -9.02 -13.79
N LEU A 295 7.56 -8.20 -13.22
CA LEU A 295 7.15 -7.04 -12.42
C LEU A 295 6.40 -5.98 -13.24
N ILE A 296 6.93 -5.59 -14.41
CA ILE A 296 6.30 -4.60 -15.29
C ILE A 296 4.95 -5.12 -15.83
N PRO A 297 4.83 -6.34 -16.39
CA PRO A 297 3.53 -6.88 -16.79
C PRO A 297 2.50 -6.89 -15.66
N PHE A 298 2.91 -7.31 -14.45
CA PHE A 298 2.04 -7.26 -13.27
C PHE A 298 1.53 -5.85 -12.97
N LEU A 299 2.42 -4.84 -12.89
CA LEU A 299 2.02 -3.47 -12.57
C LEU A 299 1.31 -2.74 -13.73
N ASN A 300 1.45 -3.23 -14.97
CA ASN A 300 0.62 -2.78 -16.09
C ASN A 300 -0.82 -3.31 -15.97
N GLU A 301 -1.00 -4.56 -15.54
CA GLU A 301 -2.32 -5.14 -15.29
C GLU A 301 -2.96 -4.58 -13.99
N TYR A 302 -2.13 -4.29 -12.98
CA TYR A 302 -2.53 -3.76 -11.67
C TYR A 302 -1.86 -2.40 -11.37
N PRO A 303 -2.23 -1.30 -12.05
CA PRO A 303 -1.58 0.01 -11.88
C PRO A 303 -1.64 0.54 -10.45
N LEU A 304 -0.58 1.17 -9.94
CA LEU A 304 -0.62 1.84 -8.64
C LEU A 304 -1.55 3.06 -8.69
N LEU A 305 -2.02 3.50 -7.52
CA LEU A 305 -3.02 4.57 -7.39
C LEU A 305 -2.46 5.85 -6.76
N GLY A 306 -1.43 5.74 -5.94
CA GLY A 306 -0.72 6.89 -5.38
C GLY A 306 0.27 7.52 -6.35
N ILE A 307 0.98 8.55 -5.88
CA ILE A 307 2.02 9.26 -6.64
C ILE A 307 3.15 8.32 -7.09
N LYS A 308 3.33 7.19 -6.39
CA LYS A 308 4.29 6.14 -6.73
C LYS A 308 4.04 5.53 -8.12
N GLN A 309 2.81 5.62 -8.64
CA GLN A 309 2.51 5.25 -10.03
C GLN A 309 3.39 5.97 -11.04
N TYR A 310 3.68 7.25 -10.82
CA TYR A 310 4.53 8.01 -11.74
C TYR A 310 6.00 7.55 -11.66
N ASP A 311 6.47 7.18 -10.48
CA ASP A 311 7.81 6.58 -10.31
C ASP A 311 7.90 5.22 -10.99
N TYR A 312 6.84 4.42 -10.93
CA TYR A 312 6.74 3.17 -11.68
C TYR A 312 6.78 3.40 -13.20
N LEU A 313 6.03 4.38 -13.72
CA LEU A 313 5.99 4.65 -15.17
C LEU A 313 7.37 5.09 -15.71
N ASP A 314 8.06 5.97 -14.99
CA ASP A 314 9.42 6.38 -15.33
C ASP A 314 10.41 5.21 -15.25
N PHE A 315 10.26 4.34 -14.26
CA PHE A 315 11.04 3.12 -14.11
C PHE A 315 10.82 2.14 -15.28
N ALA A 316 9.56 1.94 -15.70
CA ALA A 316 9.21 1.11 -16.85
C ALA A 316 9.73 1.70 -18.18
N GLN A 317 9.69 3.03 -18.33
CA GLN A 317 10.27 3.70 -19.49
C GLN A 317 11.78 3.45 -19.60
N ILE A 318 12.50 3.53 -18.48
CA ILE A 318 13.94 3.22 -18.45
C ILE A 318 14.18 1.73 -18.74
N ALA A 319 13.30 0.82 -18.30
CA ALA A 319 13.41 -0.60 -18.63
C ALA A 319 13.36 -0.84 -20.15
N GLU A 320 12.51 -0.12 -20.89
CA GLU A 320 12.46 -0.21 -22.35
C GLU A 320 13.75 0.33 -23.02
N LEU A 321 14.38 1.38 -22.47
CA LEU A 321 15.71 1.84 -22.91
C LEU A 321 16.83 0.81 -22.62
N ILE A 322 16.69 0.04 -21.55
CA ILE A 322 17.62 -1.06 -21.25
C ILE A 322 17.41 -2.22 -22.23
N LYS A 323 16.16 -2.62 -22.45
CA LYS A 323 15.75 -3.70 -23.34
C LYS A 323 16.22 -3.48 -24.77
N SER A 324 16.02 -2.27 -25.30
CA SER A 324 16.47 -1.83 -26.63
C SER A 324 17.98 -1.58 -26.75
N LYS A 325 18.74 -1.74 -25.66
CA LYS A 325 20.18 -1.39 -25.58
C LYS A 325 20.49 0.10 -25.78
N ALA A 326 19.50 0.98 -25.85
CA ALA A 326 19.70 2.43 -25.96
C ALA A 326 20.50 3.01 -24.78
N HIS A 327 20.39 2.43 -23.58
CA HIS A 327 21.22 2.80 -22.41
C HIS A 327 22.75 2.68 -22.61
N LEU A 328 23.21 2.06 -23.71
CA LEU A 328 24.64 1.96 -24.05
C LEU A 328 25.15 3.14 -24.89
N THR A 329 24.26 4.04 -25.34
CA THR A 329 24.62 5.25 -26.09
C THR A 329 24.60 6.49 -25.19
N ASP A 330 25.38 7.51 -25.56
CA ASP A 330 25.40 8.78 -24.81
C ASP A 330 24.01 9.45 -24.79
N GLU A 331 23.30 9.43 -25.92
CA GLU A 331 21.93 9.96 -26.03
C GLU A 331 20.96 9.21 -25.09
N GLY A 332 21.02 7.88 -25.06
CA GLY A 332 20.18 7.08 -24.18
C GLY A 332 20.51 7.29 -22.71
N LEU A 333 21.80 7.46 -22.36
CA LEU A 333 22.23 7.79 -21.00
C LEU A 333 21.73 9.17 -20.56
N GLU A 334 21.81 10.19 -21.42
CA GLU A 334 21.26 11.52 -21.11
C GLU A 334 19.74 11.49 -20.90
N LYS A 335 19.02 10.72 -21.74
CA LYS A 335 17.59 10.50 -21.56
C LYS A 335 17.27 9.83 -20.21
N ILE A 336 18.04 8.81 -19.82
CA ILE A 336 17.87 8.14 -18.51
C ILE A 336 18.12 9.10 -17.36
N LYS A 337 19.18 9.93 -17.41
CA LYS A 337 19.46 10.94 -16.38
C LYS A 337 18.34 11.96 -16.24
N LEU A 338 17.77 12.40 -17.36
CA LEU A 338 16.65 13.34 -17.37
C LEU A 338 15.40 12.72 -16.71
N ILE A 339 15.05 11.48 -17.06
CA ILE A 339 13.94 10.77 -16.42
C ILE A 339 14.22 10.64 -14.91
N GLN A 340 15.40 10.15 -14.53
CA GLN A 340 15.80 9.97 -13.14
C GLN A 340 15.81 11.28 -12.32
N SER A 341 16.07 12.43 -12.94
CA SER A 341 15.99 13.73 -12.26
C SER A 341 14.58 14.12 -11.82
N ASN A 342 13.54 13.46 -12.35
CA ASN A 342 12.14 13.74 -12.05
C ASN A 342 11.44 12.60 -11.27
N MET A 343 12.19 11.60 -10.79
CA MET A 343 11.66 10.46 -10.03
C MET A 343 11.78 10.64 -8.52
N ASN A 344 10.94 9.89 -7.79
CA ASN A 344 10.98 9.71 -6.34
C ASN A 344 10.97 11.06 -5.61
N ARG A 345 11.93 11.30 -4.69
CA ARG A 345 12.02 12.54 -3.90
C ARG A 345 12.19 13.80 -4.75
N LYS A 346 12.67 13.68 -6.00
CA LYS A 346 12.87 14.80 -6.91
C LYS A 346 11.61 15.17 -7.69
N ARG A 347 10.57 14.34 -7.64
CA ARG A 347 9.31 14.59 -8.36
C ARG A 347 8.59 15.81 -7.78
N ILE A 348 8.48 16.85 -8.60
CA ILE A 348 7.65 18.02 -8.33
C ILE A 348 6.25 17.70 -8.84
N THR A 349 5.27 17.69 -7.93
CA THR A 349 3.85 17.67 -8.31
C THR A 349 3.42 19.10 -8.58
N ILE A 350 3.14 19.42 -9.84
CA ILE A 350 2.44 20.65 -10.18
C ILE A 350 0.98 20.42 -9.76
N GLU A 351 0.44 21.30 -8.94
CA GLU A 351 -1.00 21.30 -8.64
C GLU A 351 -1.73 21.67 -9.93
N GLU A 352 -2.53 20.74 -10.48
CA GLU A 352 -3.42 20.98 -11.63
C GLU A 352 -4.64 21.82 -11.26
#